data_AF-A0A0J8G778-F1
#
_entry.id   AF-A0A0J8G778-F1
#
_cell.length_a   1.000
_cell.length_b   1.000
_cell.length_c   1.000
_cell.angle_alpha   90.00
_cell.angle_beta   90.00
_cell.angle_gamma   90.00
#
_symmetry.space_group_name_H-M   'P 1'
#
loop_
_entity.id
_entity.type
_entity.pdbx_description
1 polymer ?
#
loop_
_entity_poly.entity_id
_entity_poly.type
_entity_poly.pdbx_seq_one_letter_code
_entity_poly.pdbx_strand_id
1 'polypeptide(L)'
;MAGNKLVHFYFKKLGDWNLMYSFMKGFWVSYLSICFFLIIAVWLSFMYGSLLLAWTVLVASMCLVGLLFYIMIVRKARRYIKLNYQIRNFNEWNKLKQYLLYAYLKQNGFRTREDLDKLIGFIRSEYGNFEENKKRNLLGMIMSVFIAVFLAIFGGSFLIQVEDFKNRTIFTLIILFLAVLLHYLGKMMEQFFRHFTKKEARQSFQLIQQIILIQMILLTSENTEYHPFLAIEKKVQENPFLQEIILSKSFL
;
A
#
# COMPACT_ATOMS: atom_id res chain seq x y z
N MET A 1 14.60 -7.61 -11.39
CA MET A 1 14.42 -9.02 -11.00
C MET A 1 12.96 -9.41 -11.22
N ALA A 2 12.69 -10.69 -11.51
CA ALA A 2 11.38 -11.16 -11.95
C ALA A 2 10.29 -11.06 -10.85
N GLY A 3 10.64 -11.29 -9.57
CA GLY A 3 9.71 -11.11 -8.45
C GLY A 3 9.25 -9.67 -8.29
N ASN A 4 10.15 -8.70 -8.44
CA ASN A 4 9.80 -7.27 -8.41
C ASN A 4 8.81 -6.88 -9.52
N LYS A 5 8.90 -7.50 -10.70
CA LYS A 5 7.91 -7.26 -11.76
C LYS A 5 6.54 -7.84 -11.37
N LEU A 6 6.49 -9.02 -10.74
CA LEU A 6 5.25 -9.68 -10.28
C LEU A 6 4.56 -8.92 -9.16
N VAL A 7 5.31 -8.48 -8.16
CA VAL A 7 4.81 -7.61 -7.09
C VAL A 7 4.29 -6.29 -7.69
N HIS A 8 5.01 -5.69 -8.64
CA HIS A 8 4.58 -4.48 -9.32
C HIS A 8 3.30 -4.68 -10.14
N PHE A 9 3.17 -5.77 -10.87
CA PHE A 9 1.94 -6.09 -11.60
C PHE A 9 0.74 -6.23 -10.65
N TYR A 10 0.87 -7.02 -9.59
CA TYR A 10 -0.24 -7.26 -8.67
C TYR A 10 -0.63 -6.00 -7.89
N PHE A 11 0.32 -5.29 -7.27
CA PHE A 11 -0.02 -4.12 -6.45
C PHE A 11 -0.26 -2.85 -7.26
N LYS A 12 0.48 -2.67 -8.35
CA LYS A 12 0.35 -1.47 -9.18
C LYS A 12 -0.75 -1.65 -10.21
N LYS A 13 -0.80 -2.72 -11.00
CA LYS A 13 -1.84 -2.86 -12.05
C LYS A 13 -3.16 -3.44 -11.54
N LEU A 14 -3.12 -4.46 -10.67
CA LEU A 14 -4.32 -5.09 -10.09
C LEU A 14 -4.79 -4.46 -8.77
N GLY A 15 -4.16 -3.35 -8.33
CA GLY A 15 -4.61 -2.57 -7.19
C GLY A 15 -6.00 -1.95 -7.45
N ASP A 16 -6.87 -1.92 -6.44
CA ASP A 16 -8.25 -1.43 -6.56
C ASP A 16 -8.35 -0.06 -7.23
N TRP A 17 -7.49 0.86 -6.79
CA TRP A 17 -7.46 2.23 -7.28
C TRP A 17 -6.90 2.35 -8.69
N ASN A 18 -5.94 1.52 -9.08
CA ASN A 18 -5.35 1.62 -10.42
C ASN A 18 -6.24 0.95 -11.47
N LEU A 19 -6.91 -0.15 -11.12
CA LEU A 19 -8.01 -0.70 -11.94
C LEU A 19 -9.09 0.36 -12.14
N MET A 20 -9.53 1.00 -11.05
CA MET A 20 -10.55 2.05 -11.12
C MET A 20 -10.08 3.28 -11.92
N TYR A 21 -8.80 3.65 -11.81
CA TYR A 21 -8.19 4.70 -12.63
C TYR A 21 -8.21 4.34 -14.11
N SER A 22 -7.76 3.13 -14.44
CA SER A 22 -7.66 2.66 -15.82
C SER A 22 -9.04 2.54 -16.50
N PHE A 23 -10.08 2.13 -15.78
CA PHE A 23 -11.46 2.12 -16.30
C PHE A 23 -12.03 3.52 -16.58
N MET A 24 -11.50 4.56 -15.92
CA MET A 24 -12.10 5.90 -15.89
C MET A 24 -11.16 6.98 -16.42
N LYS A 25 -10.11 6.64 -17.17
CA LYS A 25 -9.05 7.56 -17.61
C LYS A 25 -9.57 8.90 -18.15
N GLY A 26 -10.64 8.89 -18.95
CA GLY A 26 -11.27 10.12 -19.46
C GLY A 26 -11.95 10.98 -18.39
N PHE A 27 -12.64 10.37 -17.42
CA PHE A 27 -13.28 11.09 -16.32
C PHE A 27 -12.30 11.67 -15.31
N TRP A 28 -11.12 11.04 -15.16
CA TRP A 28 -10.03 11.59 -14.34
C TRP A 28 -9.51 12.91 -14.90
N VAL A 29 -9.37 13.03 -16.23
CA VAL A 29 -8.95 14.29 -16.87
C VAL A 29 -9.97 15.40 -16.58
N SER A 30 -11.26 15.12 -16.73
CA SER A 30 -12.31 16.11 -16.39
C SER A 30 -12.32 16.49 -14.91
N TYR A 31 -12.16 15.52 -14.01
CA TYR A 31 -12.09 15.78 -12.57
C TYR A 31 -10.87 16.66 -12.20
N LEU A 32 -9.69 16.34 -12.75
CA LEU A 32 -8.47 17.11 -12.53
C LEU A 32 -8.59 18.54 -13.08
N SER A 33 -9.23 18.69 -14.25
CA SER A 33 -9.51 20.02 -14.82
C SER A 33 -10.38 20.86 -13.88
N ILE A 34 -11.45 20.29 -13.32
CA ILE A 34 -12.31 21.00 -12.35
C ILE A 34 -11.53 21.35 -11.07
N CYS A 35 -10.70 20.44 -10.57
CA CYS A 35 -9.85 20.73 -9.41
C CYS A 35 -8.90 21.90 -9.69
N PHE A 36 -8.33 21.97 -10.90
CA PHE A 36 -7.47 23.08 -11.31
C PHE A 36 -8.23 24.41 -11.35
N PHE A 37 -9.46 24.43 -11.89
CA PHE A 37 -10.31 25.62 -11.85
C PHE A 37 -10.65 26.06 -10.42
N LEU A 38 -10.91 25.12 -9.52
CA LEU A 38 -11.15 25.43 -8.10
C LEU A 38 -9.92 26.04 -7.42
N ILE A 39 -8.72 25.55 -7.73
CA ILE A 39 -7.47 26.14 -7.22
C ILE A 39 -7.29 27.57 -7.72
N ILE A 40 -7.56 27.83 -9.01
CA ILE A 40 -7.51 29.20 -9.57
C ILE A 40 -8.51 30.11 -8.86
N ALA A 41 -9.74 29.63 -8.62
CA ALA A 41 -10.77 30.40 -7.93
C ALA A 41 -10.37 30.74 -6.48
N VAL A 42 -9.74 29.80 -5.76
CA VAL A 42 -9.17 30.05 -4.43
C VAL A 42 -8.06 31.10 -4.52
N TRP A 43 -7.14 30.96 -5.48
CA TRP A 43 -6.02 31.90 -5.65
C TRP A 43 -6.50 33.32 -5.95
N LEU A 44 -7.46 33.49 -6.87
CA LEU A 44 -8.09 34.78 -7.17
C LEU A 44 -8.81 35.37 -5.95
N SER A 45 -9.44 34.54 -5.12
CA SER A 45 -10.12 34.98 -3.90
C SER A 45 -9.14 35.52 -2.86
N PHE A 46 -7.93 34.95 -2.78
CA PHE A 46 -6.86 35.49 -1.92
C PHE A 46 -6.23 36.78 -2.47
N MET A 47 -6.17 36.95 -3.79
CA MET A 47 -5.57 38.13 -4.43
C MET A 47 -6.48 39.35 -4.44
N TYR A 48 -7.79 39.16 -4.65
CA TYR A 48 -8.75 40.25 -4.88
C TYR A 48 -9.89 40.31 -3.86
N GLY A 49 -10.08 39.25 -3.06
CA GLY A 49 -11.16 39.16 -2.08
C GLY A 49 -10.76 39.62 -0.68
N SER A 50 -11.76 39.72 0.19
CA SER A 50 -11.50 39.88 1.63
C SER A 50 -10.99 38.58 2.24
N LEU A 51 -10.17 38.67 3.29
CA LEU A 51 -9.59 37.51 3.96
C LEU A 51 -10.65 36.49 4.39
N LEU A 52 -11.80 36.97 4.91
CA LEU A 52 -12.91 36.12 5.31
C LEU A 52 -13.52 35.35 4.12
N LEU A 53 -13.71 36.01 2.97
CA LEU A 53 -14.20 35.38 1.74
C LEU A 53 -13.20 34.36 1.19
N ALA A 54 -11.90 34.64 1.26
CA ALA A 54 -10.87 33.71 0.79
C ALA A 54 -10.90 32.38 1.58
N TRP A 55 -11.03 32.45 2.91
CA TRP A 55 -11.13 31.26 3.76
C TRP A 55 -12.43 30.47 3.52
N THR A 56 -13.56 31.15 3.33
CA THR A 56 -14.82 30.44 3.03
C THR A 56 -14.77 29.74 1.67
N VAL A 57 -14.19 30.37 0.65
CA VAL A 57 -13.96 29.77 -0.67
C VAL A 57 -13.02 28.57 -0.59
N LEU A 58 -11.97 28.64 0.23
CA LEU A 58 -11.07 27.51 0.47
C LEU A 58 -11.81 26.31 1.07
N VAL A 59 -12.55 26.51 2.16
CA VAL A 59 -13.31 25.42 2.80
C VAL A 59 -14.37 24.84 1.85
N ALA A 60 -15.10 25.70 1.13
CA ALA A 60 -16.09 25.27 0.15
C ALA A 60 -15.46 24.46 -1.00
N SER A 61 -14.29 24.89 -1.50
CA SER A 61 -13.58 24.16 -2.56
C SER A 61 -13.10 22.78 -2.09
N MET A 62 -12.60 22.65 -0.87
CA MET A 62 -12.20 21.35 -0.29
C MET A 62 -13.39 20.38 -0.20
N CYS A 63 -14.54 20.85 0.27
CA CYS A 63 -15.77 20.05 0.31
C CYS A 63 -16.22 19.63 -1.11
N LEU A 64 -16.19 20.57 -2.07
CA LEU A 64 -16.56 20.30 -3.46
C LEU A 64 -15.63 19.28 -4.12
N VAL A 65 -14.32 19.34 -3.88
CA VAL A 65 -13.36 18.36 -4.41
C VAL A 65 -13.73 16.94 -3.93
N GLY A 66 -14.00 16.77 -2.64
CA GLY A 66 -14.43 15.46 -2.09
C GLY A 66 -15.74 14.96 -2.68
N LEU A 67 -16.72 15.86 -2.85
CA LEU A 67 -18.03 15.52 -3.41
C LEU A 67 -17.93 15.17 -4.90
N LEU A 68 -17.20 15.96 -5.68
CA LEU A 68 -16.93 15.72 -7.10
C LEU A 68 -16.15 14.42 -7.31
N PHE A 69 -15.19 14.11 -6.45
CA PHE A 69 -14.48 12.84 -6.48
C PHE A 69 -15.46 11.67 -6.35
N TYR A 70 -16.37 11.75 -5.38
CA TYR A 70 -17.37 10.71 -5.18
C TYR A 70 -18.31 10.57 -6.38
N ILE A 71 -18.86 11.67 -6.90
CA ILE A 71 -19.84 11.63 -7.99
C ILE A 71 -19.20 11.25 -9.33
N MET A 72 -18.09 11.88 -9.70
CA MET A 72 -17.49 11.73 -11.02
C MET A 72 -16.65 10.47 -11.14
N ILE A 73 -15.97 10.05 -10.07
CA ILE A 73 -15.06 8.90 -10.10
C ILE A 73 -15.75 7.70 -9.46
N VAL A 74 -16.04 7.74 -8.16
CA VAL A 74 -16.49 6.54 -7.42
C VAL A 74 -17.87 6.04 -7.90
N ARG A 75 -18.85 6.92 -8.04
CA ARG A 75 -20.22 6.53 -8.45
C ARG A 75 -20.26 6.08 -9.90
N LYS A 76 -19.60 6.81 -10.81
CA LYS A 76 -19.52 6.43 -12.23
C LYS A 76 -18.72 5.15 -12.44
N ALA A 77 -17.59 4.97 -11.74
CA ALA A 77 -16.82 3.73 -11.80
C ALA A 77 -17.67 2.53 -11.37
N ARG A 78 -18.39 2.63 -10.24
CA ARG A 78 -19.31 1.56 -9.80
C ARG A 78 -20.39 1.26 -10.83
N ARG A 79 -20.97 2.29 -11.47
CA ARG A 79 -21.98 2.12 -12.52
C ARG A 79 -21.39 1.48 -13.78
N TYR A 80 -20.23 1.93 -14.22
CA TYR A 80 -19.52 1.41 -15.39
C TYR A 80 -19.10 -0.06 -15.20
N ILE A 81 -18.52 -0.38 -14.03
CA ILE A 81 -18.19 -1.75 -13.63
C ILE A 81 -19.44 -2.64 -13.62
N LYS A 82 -20.54 -2.15 -13.04
CA LYS A 82 -21.80 -2.92 -12.99
C LYS A 82 -22.42 -3.15 -14.37
N LEU A 83 -22.38 -2.15 -15.26
CA LEU A 83 -23.02 -2.24 -16.58
C LEU A 83 -22.18 -3.02 -17.59
N ASN A 84 -20.88 -2.75 -17.66
CA ASN A 84 -20.02 -3.32 -18.71
C ASN A 84 -19.32 -4.61 -18.29
N TYR A 85 -19.15 -4.85 -16.98
CA TYR A 85 -18.47 -6.03 -16.46
C TYR A 85 -19.41 -6.96 -15.68
N GLN A 86 -20.67 -6.53 -15.47
CA GLN A 86 -21.70 -7.26 -14.72
C GLN A 86 -21.18 -7.78 -13.36
N ILE A 87 -20.30 -7.02 -12.72
CA ILE A 87 -19.78 -7.33 -11.38
C ILE A 87 -20.74 -6.69 -10.39
N ARG A 88 -21.61 -7.49 -9.79
CA ARG A 88 -22.62 -7.00 -8.83
C ARG A 88 -22.04 -6.85 -7.43
N ASN A 89 -21.09 -7.71 -7.06
CA ASN A 89 -20.63 -7.85 -5.68
C ASN A 89 -19.10 -7.77 -5.52
N PHE A 90 -18.64 -7.33 -4.35
CA PHE A 90 -17.21 -7.33 -3.98
C PHE A 90 -16.57 -8.72 -4.06
N ASN A 91 -17.35 -9.78 -3.84
CA ASN A 91 -16.87 -11.16 -3.99
C ASN A 91 -16.52 -11.48 -5.46
N GLU A 92 -17.34 -11.04 -6.42
CA GLU A 92 -17.06 -11.22 -7.84
C GLU A 92 -15.86 -10.39 -8.31
N TRP A 93 -15.67 -9.20 -7.72
CA TRP A 93 -14.48 -8.37 -7.97
C TRP A 93 -13.20 -9.07 -7.51
N ASN A 94 -13.20 -9.66 -6.31
CA ASN A 94 -12.06 -10.44 -5.82
C ASN A 94 -11.79 -11.67 -6.70
N LYS A 95 -12.84 -12.38 -7.13
CA LYS A 95 -12.70 -13.50 -8.07
C LYS A 95 -12.15 -13.05 -9.42
N LEU A 96 -12.54 -11.87 -9.92
CA LEU A 96 -11.99 -11.31 -11.16
C LEU A 96 -10.50 -11.02 -11.00
N LYS A 97 -10.09 -10.40 -9.89
CA LYS A 97 -8.66 -10.17 -9.62
C LYS A 97 -7.84 -11.46 -9.55
N GLN A 98 -8.37 -12.46 -8.85
CA GLN A 98 -7.74 -13.78 -8.77
C GLN A 98 -7.62 -14.42 -10.15
N TYR A 99 -8.66 -14.32 -10.98
CA TYR A 99 -8.62 -14.81 -12.35
C TYR A 99 -7.62 -14.05 -13.22
N LEU A 100 -7.58 -12.71 -13.15
CA LEU A 100 -6.63 -11.91 -13.91
C LEU A 100 -5.18 -12.23 -13.51
N LEU A 101 -4.92 -12.44 -12.21
CA LEU A 101 -3.63 -12.90 -11.73
C LEU A 101 -3.31 -14.31 -12.28
N TYR A 102 -4.26 -15.24 -12.21
CA TYR A 102 -4.08 -16.59 -12.74
C TYR A 102 -3.84 -16.60 -14.25
N ALA A 103 -4.63 -15.88 -15.03
CA ALA A 103 -4.50 -15.79 -16.49
C ALA A 103 -3.14 -15.18 -16.88
N TYR A 104 -2.70 -14.15 -16.16
CA TYR A 104 -1.37 -13.59 -16.32
C TYR A 104 -0.27 -14.63 -16.00
N LEU A 105 -0.39 -15.38 -14.91
CA LEU A 105 0.57 -16.45 -14.55
C LEU A 105 0.59 -17.58 -15.57
N LYS A 106 -0.58 -18.02 -16.05
CA LYS A 106 -0.77 -19.03 -17.09
C LYS A 106 -0.09 -18.65 -18.40
N GLN A 107 -0.19 -17.38 -18.79
CA GLN A 107 0.50 -16.85 -19.98
C GLN A 107 2.02 -16.91 -19.84
N ASN A 108 2.55 -16.69 -18.62
CA ASN A 108 3.97 -16.76 -18.33
C ASN A 108 4.48 -18.19 -18.03
N GLY A 109 3.68 -19.22 -18.32
CA GLY A 109 4.07 -20.63 -18.20
C GLY A 109 3.71 -21.31 -16.87
N PHE A 110 3.16 -20.59 -15.90
CA PHE A 110 2.73 -21.16 -14.61
C PHE A 110 1.29 -21.64 -14.69
N ARG A 111 1.11 -22.86 -15.23
CA ARG A 111 -0.23 -23.41 -15.51
C ARG A 111 -0.71 -24.37 -14.43
N THR A 112 0.22 -25.13 -13.86
CA THR A 112 -0.10 -26.21 -12.92
C THR A 112 0.10 -25.76 -11.47
N ARG A 113 -0.47 -26.52 -10.53
CA ARG A 113 -0.26 -26.29 -9.10
C ARG A 113 1.22 -26.40 -8.71
N GLU A 114 1.95 -27.34 -9.31
CA GLU A 114 3.38 -27.52 -9.11
C GLU A 114 4.20 -26.31 -9.59
N ASP A 115 3.81 -25.70 -10.70
CA ASP A 115 4.46 -24.48 -11.18
C ASP A 115 4.22 -23.31 -10.21
N LEU A 116 3.00 -23.21 -9.67
CA LEU A 116 2.66 -22.21 -8.65
C LEU A 116 3.42 -22.44 -7.34
N ASP A 117 3.68 -23.69 -6.95
CA ASP A 117 4.51 -24.01 -5.78
C ASP A 117 5.98 -23.58 -5.99
N LYS A 118 6.53 -23.82 -7.18
CA LYS A 118 7.86 -23.32 -7.57
C LYS A 118 7.91 -21.80 -7.53
N LEU A 119 6.86 -21.13 -7.99
CA LEU A 119 6.74 -19.67 -7.94
C LEU A 119 6.70 -19.15 -6.50
N ILE A 120 5.95 -19.80 -5.60
CA ILE A 120 5.94 -19.46 -4.17
C ILE A 120 7.34 -19.60 -3.57
N GLY A 121 8.03 -20.70 -3.88
CA GLY A 121 9.42 -20.91 -3.45
C GLY A 121 10.36 -19.81 -3.95
N PHE A 122 10.25 -19.44 -5.22
CA PHE A 122 11.00 -18.34 -5.82
C PHE A 122 10.75 -16.99 -5.11
N ILE A 123 9.48 -16.63 -4.88
CA ILE A 123 9.12 -15.38 -4.18
C ILE A 123 9.66 -15.39 -2.74
N ARG A 124 9.57 -16.51 -2.02
CA ARG A 124 10.13 -16.63 -0.66
C ARG A 124 11.65 -16.49 -0.66
N SER A 125 12.33 -17.03 -1.67
CA SER A 125 13.79 -16.92 -1.81
C SER A 125 14.26 -15.49 -2.13
N GLU A 126 13.49 -14.74 -2.94
CA GLU A 126 13.86 -13.38 -3.36
C GLU A 126 13.59 -12.33 -2.27
N TYR A 127 12.53 -12.50 -1.48
CA TYR A 127 12.12 -11.52 -0.44
C TYR A 127 12.41 -11.95 1.00
N GLY A 128 12.93 -13.17 1.19
CA GLY A 128 13.22 -13.75 2.50
C GLY A 128 11.96 -14.20 3.26
N ASN A 129 12.13 -15.14 4.19
CA ASN A 129 11.04 -15.59 5.05
C ASN A 129 10.64 -14.49 6.04
N PHE A 130 9.38 -14.05 5.98
CA PHE A 130 8.82 -13.06 6.90
C PHE A 130 8.95 -13.48 8.37
N GLU A 131 8.95 -14.78 8.64
CA GLU A 131 9.11 -15.36 9.98
C GLU A 131 10.52 -15.21 10.56
N GLU A 132 11.57 -15.29 9.74
CA GLU A 132 12.95 -15.10 10.19
C GLU A 132 13.22 -13.63 10.57
N ASN A 133 12.64 -12.69 9.83
CA ASN A 133 12.73 -11.25 10.09
C ASN A 133 11.95 -10.76 11.33
N LYS A 134 11.19 -11.65 11.99
CA LYS A 134 10.55 -11.36 13.29
C LYS A 134 11.51 -11.64 14.45
N LYS A 135 12.51 -12.51 14.26
CA LYS A 135 13.33 -13.08 15.34
C LYS A 135 14.59 -12.27 15.70
N ARG A 136 15.11 -11.40 14.83
CA ARG A 136 16.32 -10.63 15.11
C ARG A 136 16.07 -9.13 15.09
N ASN A 137 15.74 -8.60 16.26
CA ASN A 137 15.68 -7.17 16.48
C ASN A 137 17.02 -6.61 17.01
N LEU A 138 18.13 -7.02 16.37
CA LEU A 138 19.48 -6.60 16.74
C LEU A 138 19.64 -5.07 16.66
N LEU A 139 18.98 -4.43 15.70
CA LEU A 139 19.05 -2.98 15.50
C LEU A 139 18.37 -2.21 16.64
N GLY A 140 17.21 -2.68 17.11
CA GLY A 140 16.56 -2.10 18.30
C GLY A 140 17.38 -2.30 19.58
N MET A 141 18.06 -3.44 19.71
CA MET A 141 18.96 -3.70 20.84
C MET A 141 20.18 -2.77 20.80
N ILE A 142 20.86 -2.65 19.67
CA ILE A 142 22.02 -1.76 19.48
C ILE A 142 21.63 -0.29 19.77
N MET A 143 20.49 0.18 19.25
CA MET A 143 20.02 1.53 19.50
C MET A 143 19.68 1.77 20.98
N SER A 144 19.07 0.80 21.66
CA SER A 144 18.77 0.92 23.09
C SER A 144 20.04 1.00 23.95
N VAL A 145 21.07 0.21 23.60
CA VAL A 145 22.37 0.24 24.29
C VAL A 145 23.10 1.54 24.01
N PHE A 146 23.10 2.03 22.76
CA PHE A 146 23.72 3.30 22.40
C PHE A 146 23.09 4.48 23.15
N ILE A 147 21.76 4.54 23.22
CA ILE A 147 21.04 5.56 23.99
C ILE A 147 21.41 5.49 25.47
N ALA A 148 21.43 4.30 26.07
CA ALA A 148 21.77 4.11 27.47
C ALA A 148 23.22 4.55 27.79
N VAL A 149 24.19 4.18 26.94
CA VAL A 149 25.60 4.55 27.10
C VAL A 149 25.79 6.06 26.90
N PHE A 150 25.16 6.65 25.89
CA PHE A 150 25.23 8.08 25.63
C PHE A 150 24.69 8.90 26.81
N LEU A 151 23.53 8.52 27.35
CA LEU A 151 22.95 9.15 28.54
C LEU A 151 23.79 8.95 29.80
N ALA A 152 24.42 7.79 29.97
CA ALA A 152 25.31 7.54 31.11
C ALA A 152 26.57 8.43 31.06
N ILE A 153 27.18 8.58 29.89
CA ILE A 153 28.37 9.43 29.70
C ILE A 153 28.01 10.91 29.87
N PHE A 154 26.94 11.36 29.19
CA PHE A 154 26.53 12.76 29.19
C PHE A 154 25.93 13.18 30.54
N GLY A 155 25.14 12.31 31.17
CA GLY A 155 24.60 12.54 32.50
C GLY A 155 25.68 12.50 33.58
N GLY A 156 26.62 11.56 33.47
CA GLY A 156 27.75 11.47 34.40
C GLY A 156 28.66 12.70 34.34
N SER A 157 29.03 13.17 33.15
CA SER A 157 29.92 14.33 32.99
C SER A 157 29.30 15.62 33.51
N PHE A 158 28.01 15.88 33.22
CA PHE A 158 27.30 17.07 33.71
C PHE A 158 27.04 17.03 35.22
N LEU A 159 26.69 15.87 35.79
CA LEU A 159 26.41 15.75 37.22
C LEU A 159 27.66 15.84 38.10
N ILE A 160 28.84 15.59 37.55
CA ILE A 160 30.12 15.74 38.26
C ILE A 160 30.56 17.21 38.30
N GLN A 161 30.24 18.01 37.27
CA GLN A 161 30.63 19.42 37.19
C GLN A 161 29.75 20.38 38.01
N VAL A 162 28.55 19.95 38.43
CA VAL A 162 27.63 20.80 39.20
C VAL A 162 27.82 20.53 40.70
N GLU A 163 28.49 21.46 41.38
CA GLU A 163 28.77 21.39 42.82
C GLU A 163 27.52 21.62 43.69
N ASP A 164 26.59 22.48 43.23
CA ASP A 164 25.40 22.85 44.00
C ASP A 164 24.31 21.76 43.96
N PHE A 165 23.96 21.24 45.14
CA PHE A 165 23.06 20.08 45.31
C PHE A 165 21.69 20.32 44.68
N LYS A 166 21.15 21.54 44.77
CA LYS A 166 19.81 21.89 44.26
C LYS A 166 19.77 21.90 42.73
N ASN A 167 20.83 22.44 42.10
CA ASN A 167 20.96 22.42 40.65
C ASN A 167 21.21 21.00 40.14
N ARG A 168 22.00 20.21 40.87
CA ARG A 168 22.28 18.80 40.53
C ARG A 168 21.01 17.94 40.52
N THR A 169 20.07 18.15 41.45
CA THR A 169 18.78 17.45 41.45
C THR A 169 17.94 17.82 40.23
N ILE A 170 17.87 19.12 39.88
CA ILE A 170 17.13 19.60 38.71
C ILE A 170 17.71 19.03 37.41
N PHE A 171 19.03 19.07 37.23
CA PHE A 171 19.70 18.48 36.07
C PHE A 171 19.48 16.97 35.96
N THR A 172 19.51 16.24 37.08
CA THR A 172 19.21 14.81 37.10
C THR A 172 17.80 14.52 36.57
N LEU A 173 16.82 15.34 36.98
CA LEU A 173 15.42 15.22 36.55
C LEU A 173 15.27 15.52 35.05
N ILE A 174 15.98 16.53 34.54
CA ILE A 174 16.01 16.88 33.12
C ILE A 174 16.63 15.75 32.29
N ILE A 175 17.75 15.17 32.74
CA ILE A 175 18.42 14.05 32.05
C ILE A 175 17.52 12.82 32.02
N LEU A 176 16.83 12.53 33.13
CA LEU A 176 15.91 11.40 33.22
C LEU A 176 14.70 11.59 32.30
N PHE A 177 14.15 12.80 32.22
CA PHE A 177 13.10 13.14 31.26
C PHE A 177 13.59 12.99 29.81
N LEU A 178 14.79 13.50 29.50
CA LEU A 178 15.40 13.38 28.18
C LEU A 178 15.63 11.91 27.79
N ALA A 179 16.01 11.05 28.75
CA ALA A 179 16.17 9.62 28.55
C ALA A 179 14.87 8.93 28.10
N VAL A 180 13.77 9.23 28.79
CA VAL A 180 12.45 8.70 28.45
C VAL A 180 12.03 9.18 27.05
N LEU A 181 12.27 10.45 26.74
CA LEU A 181 11.92 11.04 25.45
C LEU A 181 12.72 10.42 24.29
N LEU A 182 14.03 10.26 24.46
CA LEU A 182 14.91 9.59 23.48
C LEU A 182 14.55 8.12 23.28
N HIS A 183 14.20 7.39 24.35
CA HIS A 183 13.73 6.01 24.23
C HIS A 183 12.46 5.91 23.39
N TYR A 184 11.51 6.82 23.59
CA TYR A 184 10.27 6.85 22.83
C TYR A 184 10.51 7.19 21.36
N LEU A 185 11.35 8.20 21.07
CA LEU A 185 11.76 8.55 19.71
C LEU A 185 12.47 7.39 19.00
N GLY A 186 13.37 6.68 19.69
CA GLY A 186 14.04 5.50 19.17
C GLY A 186 13.05 4.40 18.77
N LYS A 187 12.04 4.12 19.60
CA LYS A 187 10.96 3.17 19.29
C LYS A 187 10.10 3.63 18.10
N MET A 188 9.76 4.92 18.01
CA MET A 188 9.03 5.43 16.84
C MET A 188 9.84 5.30 15.56
N MET A 189 11.12 5.67 15.58
CA MET A 189 12.02 5.52 14.43
C MET A 189 12.14 4.05 14.03
N GLU A 190 12.28 3.14 14.98
CA GLU A 190 12.31 1.71 14.72
C GLU A 190 11.01 1.20 14.08
N GLN A 191 9.86 1.60 14.58
CA GLN A 191 8.57 1.26 13.98
C GLN A 191 8.45 1.80 12.55
N PHE A 192 8.93 3.02 12.32
CA PHE A 192 8.94 3.65 11.01
C PHE A 192 9.86 2.89 10.04
N PHE A 193 11.12 2.66 10.41
CA PHE A 193 12.07 1.88 9.62
C PHE A 193 11.55 0.48 9.31
N ARG A 194 10.94 -0.21 10.29
CA ARG A 194 10.29 -1.52 10.07
C ARG A 194 9.11 -1.42 9.10
N HIS A 195 8.35 -0.33 9.11
CA HIS A 195 7.26 -0.15 8.17
C HIS A 195 7.77 -0.04 6.72
N PHE A 196 8.86 0.69 6.49
CA PHE A 196 9.47 0.84 5.16
C PHE A 196 10.19 -0.42 4.70
N THR A 197 11.06 -0.99 5.53
CA THR A 197 11.82 -2.20 5.18
C THR A 197 10.95 -3.44 5.03
N LYS A 198 9.85 -3.56 5.78
CA LYS A 198 8.95 -4.73 5.68
C LYS A 198 7.83 -4.54 4.66
N LYS A 199 7.76 -3.42 3.95
CA LYS A 199 6.69 -3.16 2.96
C LYS A 199 6.72 -4.20 1.83
N GLU A 200 7.90 -4.45 1.27
CA GLU A 200 8.08 -5.40 0.18
C GLU A 200 7.80 -6.84 0.63
N ALA A 201 8.29 -7.22 1.82
CA ALA A 201 8.03 -8.54 2.41
C ALA A 201 6.54 -8.76 2.76
N ARG A 202 5.82 -7.71 3.17
CA ARG A 202 4.35 -7.80 3.39
C ARG A 202 3.60 -7.95 2.08
N GLN A 203 4.03 -7.22 1.05
CA GLN A 203 3.45 -7.29 -0.29
C GLN A 203 3.67 -8.68 -0.91
N SER A 204 4.88 -9.23 -0.82
CA SER A 204 5.17 -10.58 -1.30
C SER A 204 4.37 -11.64 -0.54
N PHE A 205 4.19 -11.49 0.78
CA PHE A 205 3.34 -12.39 1.56
C PHE A 205 1.87 -12.36 1.13
N GLN A 206 1.30 -11.17 0.94
CA GLN A 206 -0.07 -11.01 0.42
C GLN A 206 -0.22 -11.62 -0.98
N LEU A 207 0.80 -11.50 -1.83
CA LEU A 207 0.82 -12.11 -3.15
C LEU A 207 0.88 -13.64 -3.08
N ILE A 208 1.71 -14.21 -2.20
CA ILE A 208 1.75 -15.65 -1.91
C ILE A 208 0.38 -16.16 -1.46
N GLN A 209 -0.30 -15.45 -0.55
CA GLN A 209 -1.63 -15.82 -0.11
C GLN A 209 -2.63 -15.90 -1.29
N GLN A 210 -2.56 -14.97 -2.24
CA GLN A 210 -3.42 -15.01 -3.42
C GLN A 210 -3.09 -16.17 -4.36
N ILE A 211 -1.81 -16.50 -4.51
CA ILE A 211 -1.39 -17.68 -5.29
C ILE A 211 -1.90 -18.97 -4.63
N ILE A 212 -1.83 -19.09 -3.30
CA ILE A 212 -2.37 -20.23 -2.55
C ILE A 212 -3.90 -20.33 -2.72
N LEU A 213 -4.62 -19.21 -2.69
CA LEU A 213 -6.06 -19.21 -2.98
C LEU A 213 -6.36 -19.71 -4.40
N ILE A 214 -5.56 -19.30 -5.39
CA ILE A 214 -5.66 -19.81 -6.77
C ILE A 214 -5.37 -21.32 -6.82
N GLN A 215 -4.34 -21.81 -6.12
CA GLN A 215 -4.04 -23.24 -6.03
C GLN A 215 -5.20 -24.04 -5.42
N MET A 216 -5.84 -23.54 -4.35
CA MET A 216 -7.00 -24.19 -3.75
C MET A 216 -8.19 -24.21 -4.72
N ILE A 217 -8.38 -23.14 -5.50
CA ILE A 217 -9.41 -23.10 -6.54
C ILE A 217 -9.12 -24.12 -7.64
N LEU A 218 -7.87 -24.23 -8.10
CA LEU A 218 -7.46 -25.23 -9.10
C LEU A 218 -7.66 -26.65 -8.58
N LEU A 219 -7.24 -26.95 -7.35
CA LEU A 219 -7.51 -28.23 -6.68
C LEU A 219 -9.00 -28.55 -6.64
N THR A 220 -9.84 -27.55 -6.35
CA THR A 220 -11.30 -27.74 -6.32
C THR A 220 -11.83 -28.06 -7.71
N SER A 221 -11.32 -27.39 -8.75
CA SER A 221 -11.73 -27.65 -10.14
C SER A 221 -11.18 -28.95 -10.73
N GLU A 222 -10.07 -29.47 -10.21
CA GLU A 222 -9.55 -30.80 -10.58
C GLU A 222 -10.41 -31.92 -10.00
N ASN A 223 -11.00 -31.69 -8.82
CA ASN A 223 -11.77 -32.70 -8.08
C ASN A 223 -13.30 -32.56 -8.22
N THR A 224 -13.79 -31.54 -8.94
CA THR A 224 -15.23 -31.29 -9.11
C THR A 224 -15.54 -30.80 -10.53
N GLU A 225 -16.78 -31.02 -11.01
CA GLU A 225 -17.27 -30.44 -12.28
C GLU A 225 -17.43 -28.91 -12.23
N TYR A 226 -17.20 -28.29 -11.07
CA TYR A 226 -17.36 -26.86 -10.88
C TYR A 226 -16.08 -26.10 -11.25
N HIS A 227 -16.17 -25.29 -12.31
CA HIS A 227 -15.10 -24.35 -12.68
C HIS A 227 -15.47 -22.92 -12.23
N PRO A 228 -15.02 -22.47 -11.05
CA PRO A 228 -15.38 -21.15 -10.50
C PRO A 228 -14.93 -19.96 -11.37
N PHE A 229 -13.95 -20.17 -12.26
CA PHE A 229 -13.45 -19.14 -13.17
C PHE A 229 -14.15 -19.10 -14.54
N LEU A 230 -14.95 -20.10 -14.93
CA LEU A 230 -15.57 -20.14 -16.27
C LEU A 230 -16.40 -18.89 -16.59
N ALA A 231 -17.22 -18.44 -15.64
CA ALA A 231 -18.07 -17.25 -15.82
C ALA A 231 -17.26 -15.95 -15.93
N ILE A 232 -16.06 -15.92 -15.35
CA ILE A 232 -15.16 -14.76 -15.36
C ILE A 232 -14.28 -14.79 -16.61
N GLU A 233 -13.83 -15.97 -17.01
CA GLU A 233 -13.07 -16.21 -18.23
C GLU A 233 -13.82 -15.70 -19.47
N LYS A 234 -15.10 -16.04 -19.61
CA LYS A 234 -15.94 -15.52 -20.70
C LYS A 234 -15.98 -13.99 -20.71
N LYS A 235 -16.19 -13.36 -19.55
CA LYS A 235 -16.20 -11.89 -19.40
C LYS A 235 -14.86 -11.23 -19.74
N VAL A 236 -13.75 -11.91 -19.46
CA VAL A 236 -12.41 -11.43 -19.83
C VAL A 236 -12.17 -11.59 -21.33
N GLN A 237 -12.60 -12.69 -21.93
CA GLN A 237 -12.48 -12.93 -23.38
C GLN A 237 -13.28 -11.92 -24.20
N GLU A 238 -14.46 -11.51 -23.72
CA GLU A 238 -15.28 -10.51 -24.40
C GLU A 238 -14.73 -9.07 -24.28
N ASN A 239 -13.77 -8.81 -23.39
CA ASN A 239 -13.31 -7.46 -23.10
C ASN A 239 -11.83 -7.22 -23.47
N PRO A 240 -11.55 -6.41 -24.52
CA PRO A 240 -10.19 -6.19 -25.01
C PRO A 240 -9.28 -5.52 -23.98
N PHE A 241 -9.83 -4.69 -23.09
CA PHE A 241 -9.06 -4.03 -22.05
C PHE A 241 -8.58 -5.02 -20.96
N LEU A 242 -9.41 -6.00 -20.58
CA LEU A 242 -8.99 -7.03 -19.63
C LEU A 242 -7.96 -7.99 -20.24
N GLN A 243 -8.11 -8.29 -21.54
CA GLN A 243 -7.09 -9.02 -22.29
C GLN A 243 -5.77 -8.25 -22.35
N GLU A 244 -5.80 -6.93 -22.56
CA GLU A 244 -4.60 -6.10 -22.58
C GLU A 244 -3.86 -6.11 -21.22
N ILE A 245 -4.60 -6.16 -20.10
CA ILE A 245 -3.99 -6.33 -18.76
C ILE A 245 -3.21 -7.64 -18.68
N ILE A 246 -3.78 -8.73 -19.21
CA ILE A 246 -3.15 -10.06 -19.23
C ILE A 246 -1.92 -10.04 -20.15
N LEU A 247 -2.06 -9.50 -21.37
CA LEU A 247 -1.02 -9.43 -22.40
C LEU A 247 0.12 -8.46 -22.07
N SER A 248 0.03 -7.70 -20.99
CA SER A 248 1.04 -6.72 -20.64
C SER A 248 2.39 -7.38 -20.32
N LYS A 249 3.49 -6.78 -20.82
CA LYS A 249 4.88 -7.34 -20.84
C LYS A 249 5.14 -8.45 -19.80
N SER A 250 5.48 -9.63 -20.33
CA SER A 250 5.82 -10.86 -19.60
C SER A 250 6.91 -10.64 -18.55
N PHE A 251 6.89 -11.49 -17.50
CA PHE A 251 7.94 -11.47 -16.48
C PHE A 251 9.27 -12.03 -16.95
N LEU A 252 9.25 -12.89 -17.98
CA LEU A 252 10.40 -13.26 -18.79
C LEU A 252 10.93 -11.99 -19.49
#